data_AF-A0A3A4YYP0-F1
#
_entry.id   AF-A0A3A4YYP0-F1
#
_cell.length_a   1.000
_cell.length_b   1.000
_cell.length_c   1.000
_cell.angle_alpha   90.00
_cell.angle_beta   90.00
_cell.angle_gamma   90.00
#
_symmetry.space_group_name_H-M   'P 1'
#
loop_
_entity.id
_entity.type
_entity.pdbx_description
1 polymer ?
#
loop_
_entity_poly.entity_id
_entity_poly.type
_entity_poly.pdbx_seq_one_letter_code
_entity_poly.pdbx_strand_id
1 'polypeptide(L)'
;MILNGVRCQFLGLALLLSALMLQAIAPFHAFADEARKDSGGRGIFVAPEYTGVVIPKGQDLSLDLTIKNKGKQDELVELKLTAVAQGWKANLKSYSYGITGTHVEAEKSKSITLRLEPDGEVPAGQYAFAIAARTQDGALTSSCQVIVTVEGKGEETKPRGVNIATSYPVLSGPTDGKFEFSLEVESKLGKEGIFNLSAQAPEKWEINFKPAYDDKLISSLRLKPDQSQTVAVEVKPYPFAKPGQYPIGIKVSSPEAKGEAELTVVLKGIQKLDAGTINGLLSLPAVRGRESTLSFYIKNSGSATLTNIQLLSFKPENWKVKFEPERIDVLEPDQLKQIEVVITPAENALVGDYSVGLSAESGRVSKTIELRVTVQASTIWGWVGIGIIILVLFGLVALFVRLGRR
;
A
#
# COMPACT_ATOMS: atom_id res chain seq x y z
N MET A 1 33.62 75.77 -32.14
CA MET A 1 33.79 76.27 -30.76
C MET A 1 34.50 75.16 -30.00
N ILE A 2 35.84 75.26 -29.90
CA ILE A 2 36.59 75.31 -28.63
C ILE A 2 36.76 73.89 -28.03
N LEU A 3 37.95 73.30 -27.85
CA LEU A 3 39.32 73.83 -27.83
C LEU A 3 40.36 72.67 -27.88
N ASN A 4 41.46 72.88 -28.63
CA ASN A 4 42.89 72.58 -28.37
C ASN A 4 43.35 71.16 -27.96
N GLY A 5 44.38 70.53 -28.56
CA GLY A 5 45.72 71.05 -28.91
C GLY A 5 46.73 70.65 -27.80
N VAL A 6 48.00 70.30 -27.98
CA VAL A 6 49.06 70.67 -28.93
C VAL A 6 50.29 69.75 -28.67
N ARG A 7 51.08 69.51 -29.73
CA ARG A 7 52.45 68.94 -29.76
C ARG A 7 53.53 69.89 -29.19
N CYS A 8 54.70 69.35 -28.83
CA CYS A 8 56.07 69.91 -28.92
C CYS A 8 56.84 69.71 -27.59
N GLN A 9 57.92 68.92 -27.58
CA GLN A 9 59.31 69.27 -27.98
C GLN A 9 59.95 70.36 -27.10
N PHE A 10 61.13 70.02 -26.55
CA PHE A 10 62.38 70.77 -26.35
C PHE A 10 63.04 70.32 -25.02
N LEU A 11 64.19 69.63 -25.01
CA LEU A 11 65.58 70.03 -25.31
C LEU A 11 66.32 70.53 -24.04
N GLY A 12 67.55 70.02 -23.82
CA GLY A 12 68.58 70.63 -22.96
C GLY A 12 68.82 69.89 -21.63
N LEU A 13 69.76 68.94 -21.47
CA LEU A 13 71.22 68.91 -21.68
C LEU A 13 72.02 69.39 -20.44
N ALA A 14 72.99 68.54 -20.05
CA ALA A 14 74.27 68.81 -19.36
C ALA A 14 74.25 68.69 -17.81
N LEU A 15 75.22 68.09 -17.08
CA LEU A 15 76.59 67.62 -17.29
C LEU A 15 76.85 66.50 -16.22
N LEU A 16 77.45 65.32 -16.50
CA LEU A 16 78.88 65.00 -16.73
C LEU A 16 79.70 64.74 -15.45
N LEU A 17 80.08 63.47 -15.22
CA LEU A 17 81.36 62.98 -14.63
C LEU A 17 81.29 61.44 -14.64
N SER A 18 81.72 60.70 -15.68
CA SER A 18 83.08 60.43 -16.19
C SER A 18 84.00 59.67 -15.23
N ALA A 19 84.17 58.37 -15.46
CA ALA A 19 85.46 57.62 -15.49
C ALA A 19 85.16 56.11 -15.63
N LEU A 20 85.24 55.58 -16.86
CA LEU A 20 86.38 54.79 -17.41
C LEU A 20 86.41 53.34 -16.88
N MET A 21 85.98 52.35 -17.66
CA MET A 21 86.70 51.66 -18.77
C MET A 21 87.49 50.43 -18.24
N LEU A 22 87.57 49.26 -18.89
CA LEU A 22 87.10 48.73 -20.18
C LEU A 22 87.40 47.21 -20.16
N GLN A 23 86.57 46.34 -20.74
CA GLN A 23 86.84 45.41 -21.87
C GLN A 23 85.81 44.27 -21.80
N ALA A 24 85.24 43.65 -22.85
CA ALA A 24 85.33 43.79 -24.30
C ALA A 24 84.14 43.04 -25.00
N ILE A 25 83.60 43.64 -26.07
CA ILE A 25 83.16 43.10 -27.40
C ILE A 25 82.20 41.86 -27.49
N ALA A 26 80.90 42.14 -27.78
CA ALA A 26 79.90 41.60 -28.77
C ALA A 26 79.82 40.09 -29.18
N PRO A 27 78.73 39.58 -29.84
CA PRO A 27 77.33 40.01 -30.03
C PRO A 27 76.25 38.93 -29.69
N PHE A 28 74.96 39.30 -29.81
CA PHE A 28 73.73 38.51 -29.98
C PHE A 28 73.83 36.96 -30.03
N HIS A 29 73.19 36.27 -29.07
CA HIS A 29 72.54 34.97 -29.32
C HIS A 29 71.26 34.83 -28.49
N ALA A 30 70.19 34.49 -29.18
CA ALA A 30 68.99 33.92 -28.58
C ALA A 30 69.36 32.61 -27.88
N PHE A 31 69.10 32.52 -26.58
CA PHE A 31 68.92 31.27 -25.86
C PHE A 31 67.40 31.15 -25.67
N ALA A 32 66.65 30.42 -26.50
CA ALA A 32 66.70 28.98 -26.68
C ALA A 32 66.83 28.28 -25.32
N ASP A 33 65.66 28.07 -24.71
CA ASP A 33 65.29 26.97 -23.83
C ASP A 33 66.48 26.18 -23.26
N GLU A 34 67.04 26.66 -22.15
CA GLU A 34 67.82 25.79 -21.29
C GLU A 34 66.84 24.88 -20.56
N ALA A 35 66.62 23.74 -21.22
CA ALA A 35 66.14 22.50 -20.64
C ALA A 35 66.68 22.38 -19.21
N ARG A 36 65.78 22.57 -18.24
CA ARG A 36 66.00 22.11 -16.88
C ARG A 36 66.31 20.62 -16.96
N LYS A 37 67.59 20.32 -16.75
CA LYS A 37 68.15 19.04 -16.29
C LYS A 37 67.06 18.08 -15.82
N ASP A 38 66.89 16.99 -16.58
CA ASP A 38 66.21 15.75 -16.17
C ASP A 38 66.86 15.24 -14.87
N SER A 39 66.40 15.73 -13.72
CA SER A 39 66.48 14.94 -12.50
C SER A 39 65.44 13.85 -12.67
N GLY A 40 65.85 12.59 -12.83
CA GLY A 40 64.95 11.45 -12.98
C GLY A 40 63.87 11.45 -11.90
N GLY A 41 62.73 12.07 -12.22
CA GLY A 41 61.84 12.64 -11.21
C GLY A 41 61.07 11.54 -10.51
N ARG A 42 61.24 11.42 -9.19
CA ARG A 42 60.40 10.56 -8.37
C ARG A 42 58.96 11.09 -8.37
N GLY A 43 57.97 10.20 -8.31
CA GLY A 43 56.56 10.60 -8.27
C GLY A 43 55.65 9.43 -7.94
N ILE A 44 54.66 9.65 -7.08
CA ILE A 44 53.64 8.66 -6.75
C ILE A 44 52.24 9.22 -7.00
N PHE A 45 51.28 8.34 -7.26
CA PHE A 45 49.88 8.67 -7.48
C PHE A 45 49.00 7.57 -6.89
N VAL A 46 47.97 7.93 -6.14
CA VAL A 46 46.93 7.01 -5.68
C VAL A 46 45.56 7.50 -6.14
N ALA A 47 44.75 6.63 -6.72
CA ALA A 47 43.38 6.94 -7.12
C ALA A 47 42.47 5.72 -7.04
N PRO A 48 41.19 5.91 -6.68
CA PRO A 48 40.20 4.86 -6.81
C PRO A 48 39.80 4.67 -8.27
N GLU A 49 39.28 3.50 -8.60
CA GLU A 49 38.60 3.26 -9.88
C GLU A 49 37.34 4.15 -10.00
N TYR A 50 36.60 4.29 -8.90
CA TYR A 50 35.39 5.12 -8.81
C TYR A 50 35.52 6.15 -7.69
N THR A 51 35.24 7.43 -8.01
CA THR A 51 35.24 8.52 -7.02
C THR A 51 33.98 8.54 -6.15
N GLY A 52 32.91 7.89 -6.63
CA GLY A 52 31.65 7.76 -5.91
C GLY A 52 30.93 6.45 -6.24
N VAL A 53 30.29 5.85 -5.23
CA VAL A 53 29.56 4.57 -5.37
C VAL A 53 28.24 4.67 -4.62
N VAL A 54 27.18 4.13 -5.20
CA VAL A 54 25.84 4.09 -4.59
C VAL A 54 25.55 2.65 -4.19
N ILE A 55 25.16 2.43 -2.94
CA ILE A 55 24.84 1.09 -2.42
C ILE A 55 23.52 1.07 -1.64
N PRO A 56 22.81 -0.07 -1.63
CA PRO A 56 21.70 -0.31 -0.70
C PRO A 56 22.16 -0.31 0.77
N LYS A 57 21.22 -0.05 1.68
CA LYS A 57 21.48 -0.10 3.13
C LYS A 57 22.00 -1.48 3.56
N GLY A 58 23.10 -1.49 4.32
CA GLY A 58 23.64 -2.69 4.95
C GLY A 58 24.55 -3.56 4.07
N GLN A 59 24.99 -3.08 2.91
CA GLN A 59 25.94 -3.82 2.06
C GLN A 59 27.40 -3.45 2.37
N ASP A 60 28.26 -4.48 2.39
CA ASP A 60 29.72 -4.33 2.33
C ASP A 60 30.13 -3.86 0.94
N LEU A 61 31.18 -3.04 0.87
CA LEU A 61 31.72 -2.53 -0.38
C LEU A 61 33.22 -2.78 -0.47
N SER A 62 33.70 -3.24 -1.63
CA SER A 62 35.13 -3.41 -1.93
C SER A 62 35.45 -2.64 -3.20
N LEU A 63 36.46 -1.76 -3.13
CA LEU A 63 36.84 -0.87 -4.22
C LEU A 63 38.34 -0.98 -4.50
N ASP A 64 38.68 -1.03 -5.78
CA ASP A 64 40.08 -1.06 -6.18
C ASP A 64 40.67 0.35 -6.21
N LEU A 65 41.84 0.49 -5.60
CA LEU A 65 42.69 1.67 -5.63
C LEU A 65 43.96 1.33 -6.41
N THR A 66 44.27 2.15 -7.41
CA THR A 66 45.52 2.06 -8.15
C THR A 66 46.58 2.95 -7.51
N ILE A 67 47.73 2.38 -7.17
CA ILE A 67 48.93 3.09 -6.77
C ILE A 67 49.93 3.01 -7.92
N LYS A 68 50.30 4.16 -8.47
CA LYS A 68 51.24 4.26 -9.58
C LYS A 68 52.51 4.99 -9.16
N ASN A 69 53.64 4.37 -9.43
CA ASN A 69 54.94 5.02 -9.39
C ASN A 69 55.21 5.61 -10.78
N LYS A 70 55.51 6.91 -10.84
CA LYS A 70 55.84 7.66 -12.06
C LYS A 70 57.33 7.94 -12.18
N GLY A 71 58.13 7.54 -11.19
CA GLY A 71 59.56 7.74 -11.16
C GLY A 71 60.36 6.58 -11.75
N LYS A 72 61.64 6.84 -12.00
CA LYS A 72 62.63 5.88 -12.53
C LYS A 72 63.27 4.99 -11.45
N GLN A 73 62.77 5.06 -10.21
CA GLN A 73 63.24 4.30 -9.05
C GLN A 73 62.06 3.66 -8.34
N ASP A 74 62.29 2.52 -7.71
CA ASP A 74 61.31 1.84 -6.87
C ASP A 74 60.95 2.65 -5.63
N GLU A 75 59.70 2.56 -5.19
CA GLU A 75 59.20 3.27 -4.01
C GLU A 75 58.54 2.31 -3.02
N LEU A 76 58.83 2.51 -1.74
CA LEU A 76 58.05 1.95 -0.64
C LEU A 76 57.00 2.98 -0.24
N VAL A 77 55.73 2.66 -0.50
CA VAL A 77 54.59 3.57 -0.31
C VAL A 77 53.77 3.10 0.87
N GLU A 78 53.78 3.87 1.96
CA GLU A 78 52.90 3.70 3.11
C GLU A 78 51.50 4.24 2.78
N LEU A 79 50.47 3.57 3.31
CA LEU A 79 49.07 3.88 3.05
C LEU A 79 48.32 4.07 4.36
N LYS A 80 47.51 5.13 4.42
CA LYS A 80 46.75 5.47 5.61
C LYS A 80 45.33 5.92 5.26
N LEU A 81 44.36 5.36 5.96
CA LEU A 81 43.01 5.89 6.02
C LEU A 81 43.03 7.14 6.90
N THR A 82 42.85 8.30 6.27
CA THR A 82 42.90 9.62 6.93
C THR A 82 41.51 10.11 7.36
N ALA A 83 40.46 9.63 6.69
CA ALA A 83 39.08 9.80 7.13
C ALA A 83 38.31 8.51 6.91
N VAL A 84 37.59 8.06 7.94
CA VAL A 84 36.64 6.95 7.89
C VAL A 84 35.31 7.50 8.40
N ALA A 85 34.26 7.36 7.59
CA ALA A 85 32.95 7.90 7.95
C ALA A 85 32.39 7.22 9.22
N GLN A 86 31.63 7.96 10.03
CA GLN A 86 31.07 7.44 11.27
C GLN A 86 30.15 6.24 11.01
N GLY A 87 30.27 5.19 11.84
CA GLY A 87 29.47 3.97 11.69
C GLY A 87 30.00 3.03 10.61
N TRP A 88 31.24 3.18 10.16
CA TRP A 88 31.88 2.31 9.20
C TRP A 88 33.22 1.76 9.70
N LYS A 89 33.50 0.51 9.35
CA LYS A 89 34.82 -0.12 9.42
C LYS A 89 35.44 -0.06 8.03
N ALA A 90 36.71 0.33 7.95
CA ALA A 90 37.43 0.44 6.69
C ALA A 90 38.81 -0.20 6.81
N ASN A 91 39.21 -1.00 5.80
CA ASN A 91 40.48 -1.71 5.77
C ASN A 91 41.08 -1.70 4.35
N LEU A 92 42.39 -1.55 4.25
CA LEU A 92 43.12 -1.75 3.00
C LEU A 92 43.61 -3.19 2.92
N LYS A 93 43.36 -3.88 1.82
CA LYS A 93 43.67 -5.30 1.62
C LYS A 93 44.42 -5.54 0.31
N SER A 94 45.23 -6.59 0.32
CA SER A 94 45.79 -7.23 -0.88
C SER A 94 45.62 -8.74 -0.73
N TYR A 95 44.96 -9.38 -1.69
CA TYR A 95 44.60 -10.81 -1.62
C TYR A 95 43.89 -11.16 -0.29
N SER A 96 44.55 -11.89 0.60
CA SER A 96 44.01 -12.34 1.88
C SER A 96 44.46 -11.52 3.10
N TYR A 97 45.32 -10.51 2.93
CA TYR A 97 45.94 -9.77 4.05
C TYR A 97 45.50 -8.31 4.09
N GLY A 98 45.35 -7.77 5.31
CA GLY A 98 45.34 -6.33 5.53
C GLY A 98 46.74 -5.76 5.32
N ILE A 99 46.84 -4.60 4.68
CA ILE A 99 48.12 -3.97 4.33
C ILE A 99 48.19 -2.54 4.89
N THR A 100 49.40 -2.10 5.20
CA THR A 100 49.71 -0.71 5.63
C THR A 100 50.56 0.03 4.60
N GLY A 101 50.96 -0.64 3.52
CA GLY A 101 51.80 -0.08 2.48
C GLY A 101 52.14 -1.13 1.42
N THR A 102 52.78 -0.69 0.33
CA THR A 102 53.25 -1.57 -0.74
C THR A 102 54.52 -1.03 -1.37
N HIS A 103 55.39 -1.92 -1.82
CA HIS A 103 56.45 -1.61 -2.78
C HIS A 103 55.87 -1.44 -4.17
N VAL A 104 56.28 -0.42 -4.92
CA VAL A 104 55.89 -0.20 -6.32
C VAL A 104 57.14 0.06 -7.15
N GLU A 105 57.42 -0.84 -8.08
CA GLU A 105 58.54 -0.74 -9.01
C GLU A 105 58.49 0.54 -9.85
N ALA A 106 59.64 1.00 -10.31
CA ALA A 106 59.77 2.13 -11.21
C ALA A 106 58.77 2.05 -12.38
N GLU A 107 58.04 3.14 -12.62
CA GLU A 107 57.06 3.28 -13.72
C GLU A 107 55.91 2.25 -13.73
N LYS A 108 55.74 1.45 -12.67
CA LYS A 108 54.67 0.45 -12.55
C LYS A 108 53.50 0.94 -11.70
N SER A 109 52.42 0.17 -11.73
CA SER A 109 51.25 0.35 -10.89
C SER A 109 50.92 -0.94 -10.14
N LYS A 110 50.32 -0.82 -8.95
CA LYS A 110 49.72 -1.92 -8.20
C LYS A 110 48.28 -1.58 -7.86
N SER A 111 47.40 -2.58 -7.91
CA SER A 111 46.03 -2.49 -7.42
C SER A 111 45.97 -3.02 -5.99
N ILE A 112 45.23 -2.35 -5.13
CA ILE A 112 44.89 -2.77 -3.78
C ILE A 112 43.39 -2.55 -3.56
N THR A 113 42.80 -3.21 -2.56
CA THR A 113 41.36 -3.10 -2.32
C THR A 113 41.07 -2.35 -1.03
N LEU A 114 40.27 -1.29 -1.11
CA LEU A 114 39.60 -0.65 0.01
C LEU A 114 38.30 -1.40 0.32
N ARG A 115 38.24 -2.05 1.49
CA ARG A 115 37.04 -2.71 1.99
C ARG A 115 36.35 -1.84 3.04
N LEU A 116 35.07 -1.56 2.84
CA LEU A 116 34.21 -0.74 3.67
C LEU A 116 33.03 -1.59 4.15
N GLU A 117 32.82 -1.65 5.46
CA GLU A 117 31.79 -2.45 6.11
C GLU A 117 30.98 -1.55 7.06
N PRO A 118 29.66 -1.43 6.90
CA PRO A 118 28.83 -0.72 7.86
C PRO A 118 28.88 -1.40 9.25
N ASP A 119 29.13 -0.62 10.30
CA ASP A 119 29.05 -1.08 11.69
C ASP A 119 27.61 -0.94 12.20
N GLY A 120 26.77 -1.89 11.79
CA GLY A 120 25.33 -1.88 12.06
C GLY A 120 24.52 -1.12 11.01
N GLU A 121 23.37 -0.55 11.43
CA GLU A 121 22.49 0.18 10.52
C GLU A 121 22.90 1.65 10.37
N VAL A 122 23.67 1.95 9.32
CA VAL A 122 23.95 3.33 8.93
C VAL A 122 22.73 3.98 8.22
N PRO A 123 22.38 5.25 8.53
CA PRO A 123 21.30 5.96 7.85
C PRO A 123 21.55 6.18 6.35
N ALA A 124 20.50 6.57 5.63
CA ALA A 124 20.65 7.08 4.27
C ALA A 124 21.50 8.37 4.26
N GLY A 125 22.38 8.51 3.29
CA GLY A 125 23.26 9.69 3.21
C GLY A 125 24.55 9.44 2.45
N GLN A 126 25.43 10.45 2.44
CA GLN A 126 26.75 10.38 1.82
C GLN A 126 27.84 10.21 2.88
N TYR A 127 28.75 9.27 2.64
CA TYR A 127 29.83 8.88 3.54
C TYR A 127 31.16 9.00 2.81
N ALA A 128 32.09 9.78 3.35
CA ALA A 128 33.38 10.05 2.72
C ALA A 128 34.51 9.24 3.37
N PHE A 129 35.37 8.66 2.53
CA PHE A 129 36.55 7.90 2.93
C PHE A 129 37.78 8.47 2.24
N ALA A 130 38.79 8.90 3.01
CA ALA A 130 39.99 9.53 2.47
C ALA A 130 41.22 8.66 2.73
N ILE A 131 42.04 8.50 1.70
CA ILE A 131 43.25 7.67 1.71
C ILE A 131 44.44 8.54 1.35
N ALA A 132 45.52 8.41 2.11
CA ALA A 132 46.80 9.05 1.83
C ALA A 132 47.87 7.98 1.57
N ALA A 133 48.69 8.24 0.57
CA ALA A 133 49.88 7.48 0.21
C ALA A 133 51.11 8.36 0.46
N ARG A 134 52.16 7.81 1.08
CA ARG A 134 53.40 8.54 1.40
C ARG A 134 54.61 7.65 1.17
N THR A 135 55.68 8.16 0.59
CA THR A 135 56.95 7.41 0.49
C THR A 135 57.61 7.26 1.86
N GLN A 136 58.42 6.23 2.06
CA GLN A 136 59.07 5.95 3.35
C GLN A 136 59.93 7.11 3.89
N ASP A 137 60.60 7.84 3.01
CA ASP A 137 61.37 9.06 3.36
C ASP A 137 60.49 10.29 3.60
N GLY A 138 59.19 10.16 3.31
CA GLY A 138 58.19 11.19 3.45
C GLY A 138 58.25 12.32 2.44
N ALA A 139 59.10 12.22 1.42
CA ALA A 139 59.32 13.27 0.42
C ALA A 139 58.15 13.42 -0.55
N LEU A 140 57.42 12.33 -0.84
CA LEU A 140 56.27 12.34 -1.75
C LEU A 140 54.99 11.95 -1.02
N THR A 141 53.90 12.63 -1.35
CA THR A 141 52.56 12.33 -0.86
C THR A 141 51.55 12.38 -2.00
N SER A 142 50.51 11.56 -1.91
CA SER A 142 49.33 11.60 -2.79
C SER A 142 48.11 11.22 -1.97
N SER A 143 46.96 11.82 -2.24
CA SER A 143 45.72 11.51 -1.53
C SER A 143 44.55 11.37 -2.49
N CYS A 144 43.59 10.53 -2.14
CA CYS A 144 42.33 10.40 -2.85
C CYS A 144 41.16 10.26 -1.87
N GLN A 145 39.95 10.48 -2.37
CA GLN A 145 38.72 10.34 -1.60
C GLN A 145 37.69 9.55 -2.42
N VAL A 146 36.93 8.72 -1.72
CA VAL A 146 35.77 7.99 -2.24
C VAL A 146 34.53 8.43 -1.47
N ILE A 147 33.43 8.69 -2.17
CA ILE A 147 32.12 8.98 -1.57
C ILE A 147 31.19 7.78 -1.76
N VAL A 148 30.70 7.19 -0.67
CA VAL A 148 29.68 6.15 -0.70
C VAL A 148 28.33 6.77 -0.37
N THR A 149 27.37 6.66 -1.28
CA THR A 149 25.98 7.08 -1.06
C THR A 149 25.17 5.87 -0.65
N VAL A 150 24.65 5.87 0.58
CA VAL A 150 23.70 4.85 1.05
C VAL A 150 22.29 5.34 0.74
N GLU A 151 21.59 4.58 -0.08
CA GLU A 151 20.20 4.90 -0.41
C GLU A 151 19.27 4.60 0.79
N GLY A 152 18.35 5.51 1.07
CA GLY A 152 17.25 5.26 2.01
C GLY A 152 16.21 4.34 1.39
N LYS A 153 15.26 3.84 2.20
CA LYS A 153 13.99 3.33 1.69
C LYS A 153 13.19 4.48 1.06
N GLY A 154 13.62 4.94 -0.10
CA GLY A 154 12.90 5.82 -0.99
C GLY A 154 12.76 5.05 -2.29
N GLU A 155 11.53 4.61 -2.57
CA GLU A 155 11.04 3.99 -3.79
C GLU A 155 12.03 3.01 -4.46
N GLU A 156 11.68 1.72 -4.41
CA GLU A 156 12.05 0.81 -5.51
C GLU A 156 12.03 1.61 -6.81
N THR A 157 13.16 1.65 -7.50
CA THR A 157 13.24 2.18 -8.85
C THR A 157 12.03 1.69 -9.62
N LYS A 158 11.02 2.55 -9.81
CA LYS A 158 9.90 2.30 -10.72
C LYS A 158 10.58 1.85 -12.01
N PRO A 159 10.39 0.64 -12.52
CA PRO A 159 10.95 0.32 -13.81
C PRO A 159 10.19 1.18 -14.81
N ARG A 160 10.87 2.25 -15.24
CA ARG A 160 10.34 3.38 -16.00
C ARG A 160 10.02 2.98 -17.45
N GLY A 161 9.12 2.02 -17.62
CA GLY A 161 8.67 1.54 -18.93
C GLY A 161 7.17 1.63 -19.16
N VAL A 162 6.37 1.89 -18.12
CA VAL A 162 4.92 2.14 -18.24
C VAL A 162 4.53 3.32 -17.37
N ASN A 163 3.86 4.31 -17.97
CA ASN A 163 3.24 5.42 -17.27
C ASN A 163 1.72 5.17 -17.20
N ILE A 164 1.12 5.37 -16.03
CA ILE A 164 -0.31 5.17 -15.81
C ILE A 164 -0.88 6.46 -15.21
N ALA A 165 -1.87 7.04 -15.86
CA ALA A 165 -2.52 8.26 -15.42
C ALA A 165 -4.04 8.08 -15.31
N THR A 166 -4.68 8.82 -14.42
CA THR A 166 -6.15 8.90 -14.33
C THR A 166 -6.58 10.28 -13.88
N SER A 167 -7.69 10.76 -14.42
CA SER A 167 -8.29 12.03 -14.00
C SER A 167 -9.17 11.88 -12.75
N TYR A 168 -9.64 10.66 -12.46
CA TYR A 168 -10.58 10.38 -11.38
C TYR A 168 -10.10 9.18 -10.55
N PRO A 169 -9.04 9.34 -9.74
CA PRO A 169 -8.50 8.24 -8.94
C PRO A 169 -9.44 7.80 -7.80
N VAL A 170 -10.47 8.58 -7.49
CA VAL A 170 -11.43 8.30 -6.41
C VAL A 170 -12.85 8.36 -6.94
N LEU A 171 -13.62 7.28 -6.75
CA LEU A 171 -15.06 7.25 -7.03
C LEU A 171 -15.84 6.94 -5.75
N SER A 172 -17.08 7.44 -5.65
CA SER A 172 -17.93 7.21 -4.49
C SER A 172 -19.36 6.87 -4.89
N GLY A 173 -19.99 5.96 -4.15
CA GLY A 173 -21.31 5.45 -4.47
C GLY A 173 -21.79 4.36 -3.52
N PRO A 174 -22.99 3.82 -3.74
CA PRO A 174 -23.57 2.77 -2.90
C PRO A 174 -22.87 1.41 -3.10
N THR A 175 -22.95 0.53 -2.10
CA THR A 175 -22.31 -0.81 -2.13
C THR A 175 -22.88 -1.76 -3.20
N ASP A 176 -24.12 -1.57 -3.65
CA ASP A 176 -24.73 -2.33 -4.76
C ASP A 176 -24.45 -1.70 -6.14
N GLY A 177 -23.68 -0.62 -6.17
CA GLY A 177 -23.26 0.07 -7.38
C GLY A 177 -22.10 -0.62 -8.09
N LYS A 178 -21.81 -0.10 -9.27
CA LYS A 178 -20.70 -0.50 -10.14
C LYS A 178 -19.88 0.76 -10.44
N PHE A 179 -18.57 0.68 -10.25
CA PHE A 179 -17.65 1.81 -10.39
C PHE A 179 -16.77 1.59 -11.61
N GLU A 180 -16.61 2.61 -12.44
CA GLU A 180 -15.79 2.51 -13.64
C GLU A 180 -14.76 3.64 -13.65
N PHE A 181 -13.49 3.26 -13.54
CA PHE A 181 -12.36 4.19 -13.62
C PHE A 181 -11.82 4.20 -15.05
N SER A 182 -11.30 5.34 -15.48
CA SER A 182 -10.59 5.47 -16.75
C SER A 182 -9.09 5.65 -16.47
N LEU A 183 -8.28 4.72 -16.96
CA LEU A 183 -6.82 4.76 -16.89
C LEU A 183 -6.24 5.01 -18.28
N GLU A 184 -5.32 5.94 -18.41
CA GLU A 184 -4.44 6.07 -19.56
C GLU A 184 -3.15 5.31 -19.30
N VAL A 185 -2.87 4.30 -20.11
CA VAL A 185 -1.68 3.45 -20.00
C VAL A 185 -0.77 3.75 -21.18
N GLU A 186 0.43 4.21 -20.89
CA GLU A 186 1.42 4.62 -21.87
C GLU A 186 2.68 3.75 -21.77
N SER A 187 3.12 3.19 -22.91
CA SER A 187 4.38 2.45 -23.00
C SER A 187 5.55 3.42 -23.22
N LYS A 188 6.58 3.32 -22.39
CA LYS A 188 7.88 4.01 -22.59
C LYS A 188 8.95 3.07 -23.15
N LEU A 189 8.56 1.92 -23.68
CA LEU A 189 9.48 0.99 -24.34
C LEU A 189 9.79 1.49 -25.76
N GLY A 190 11.04 1.33 -26.20
CA GLY A 190 11.44 1.62 -27.59
C GLY A 190 10.98 0.58 -28.62
N LYS A 191 10.20 -0.43 -28.20
CA LYS A 191 9.63 -1.49 -29.05
C LYS A 191 8.21 -1.83 -28.64
N GLU A 192 7.48 -2.49 -29.54
CA GLU A 192 6.14 -3.01 -29.23
C GLU A 192 6.20 -4.07 -28.11
N GLY A 193 5.23 -4.01 -27.20
CA GLY A 193 5.13 -4.92 -26.06
C GLY A 193 3.69 -5.31 -25.73
N ILE A 194 3.53 -6.48 -25.11
CA ILE A 194 2.27 -6.93 -24.51
C ILE A 194 2.40 -6.72 -23.00
N PHE A 195 1.42 -6.00 -22.44
CA PHE A 195 1.36 -5.64 -21.03
C PHE A 195 0.16 -6.34 -20.39
N ASN A 196 0.42 -7.13 -19.36
CA ASN A 196 -0.60 -7.77 -18.55
C ASN A 196 -1.21 -6.76 -17.58
N LEU A 197 -2.53 -6.84 -17.41
CA LEU A 197 -3.33 -6.05 -16.49
C LEU A 197 -3.69 -6.91 -15.30
N SER A 198 -3.49 -6.39 -14.10
CA SER A 198 -3.88 -7.05 -12.86
C SER A 198 -4.32 -6.03 -11.82
N ALA A 199 -5.20 -6.45 -10.92
CA ALA A 199 -5.68 -5.64 -9.83
C ALA A 199 -5.55 -6.40 -8.52
N GLN A 200 -5.27 -5.66 -7.45
CA GLN A 200 -5.33 -6.13 -6.08
C GLN A 200 -6.44 -5.36 -5.37
N ALA A 201 -7.46 -6.09 -4.95
CA ALA A 201 -8.67 -5.56 -4.32
C ALA A 201 -9.04 -6.41 -3.10
N PRO A 202 -9.96 -5.93 -2.23
CA PRO A 202 -10.47 -6.73 -1.12
C PRO A 202 -11.11 -8.05 -1.58
N GLU A 203 -11.20 -9.02 -0.66
CA GLU A 203 -11.81 -10.32 -0.95
C GLU A 203 -13.27 -10.18 -1.45
N LYS A 204 -13.66 -11.05 -2.38
CA LYS A 204 -14.99 -11.12 -2.99
C LYS A 204 -15.40 -9.91 -3.84
N TRP A 205 -14.48 -8.98 -4.09
CA TRP A 205 -14.70 -7.92 -5.08
C TRP A 205 -14.37 -8.43 -6.47
N GLU A 206 -15.13 -7.96 -7.45
CA GLU A 206 -14.93 -8.31 -8.85
C GLU A 206 -14.31 -7.09 -9.57
N ILE A 207 -13.14 -7.30 -10.18
CA ILE A 207 -12.42 -6.27 -10.93
C ILE A 207 -12.20 -6.78 -12.35
N ASN A 208 -12.67 -6.00 -13.32
CA ASN A 208 -12.58 -6.33 -14.74
C ASN A 208 -11.93 -5.17 -15.49
N PHE A 209 -11.18 -5.47 -16.55
CA PHE A 209 -10.62 -4.46 -17.44
C PHE A 209 -11.28 -4.55 -18.80
N LYS A 210 -11.57 -3.41 -19.43
CA LYS A 210 -12.13 -3.35 -20.78
C LYS A 210 -11.57 -2.15 -21.57
N PRO A 211 -11.55 -2.19 -22.91
CA PRO A 211 -11.28 -1.00 -23.71
C PRO A 211 -12.33 0.09 -23.45
N ALA A 212 -11.97 1.37 -23.63
CA ALA A 212 -12.87 2.49 -23.33
C ALA A 212 -14.22 2.50 -24.08
N TYR A 213 -14.30 1.82 -25.23
CA TYR A 213 -15.48 1.81 -26.11
C TYR A 213 -15.89 0.39 -26.53
N ASP A 214 -15.50 -0.64 -25.77
CA ASP A 214 -15.85 -2.05 -26.01
C ASP A 214 -16.19 -2.71 -24.66
N ASP A 215 -17.14 -3.63 -24.65
CA ASP A 215 -17.56 -4.37 -23.45
C ASP A 215 -16.77 -5.68 -23.25
N LYS A 216 -15.86 -6.02 -24.16
CA LYS A 216 -14.99 -7.18 -24.02
C LYS A 216 -14.02 -7.03 -22.86
N LEU A 217 -14.01 -8.05 -22.01
CA LEU A 217 -13.05 -8.14 -20.91
C LEU A 217 -11.67 -8.51 -21.46
N ILE A 218 -10.66 -7.79 -20.99
CA ILE A 218 -9.26 -7.99 -21.37
C ILE A 218 -8.40 -8.22 -20.13
N SER A 219 -7.34 -9.00 -20.28
CA SER A 219 -6.30 -9.18 -19.25
C SER A 219 -4.94 -8.64 -19.70
N SER A 220 -4.86 -8.14 -20.94
CA SER A 220 -3.64 -7.57 -21.50
C SER A 220 -3.94 -6.55 -22.58
N LEU A 221 -2.97 -5.68 -22.85
CA LEU A 221 -2.97 -4.73 -23.94
C LEU A 221 -1.66 -4.82 -24.73
N ARG A 222 -1.72 -4.51 -26.02
CA ARG A 222 -0.57 -4.44 -26.91
C ARG A 222 -0.33 -2.98 -27.24
N LEU A 223 0.85 -2.47 -26.88
CA LEU A 223 1.23 -1.08 -27.15
C LEU A 223 2.48 -1.03 -27.99
N LYS A 224 2.47 -0.12 -28.97
CA LYS A 224 3.65 0.32 -29.71
C LYS A 224 4.52 1.24 -28.84
N PRO A 225 5.75 1.57 -29.28
CA PRO A 225 6.58 2.57 -28.60
C PRO A 225 5.84 3.89 -28.42
N ASP A 226 5.92 4.47 -27.23
CA ASP A 226 5.31 5.77 -26.86
C ASP A 226 3.80 5.86 -27.11
N GLN A 227 3.11 4.72 -27.25
CA GLN A 227 1.67 4.68 -27.45
C GLN A 227 0.94 4.72 -26.10
N SER A 228 -0.04 5.62 -25.99
CA SER A 228 -1.06 5.63 -24.95
C SER A 228 -2.32 4.90 -25.40
N GLN A 229 -2.94 4.16 -24.49
CA GLN A 229 -4.27 3.59 -24.66
C GLN A 229 -5.10 3.75 -23.38
N THR A 230 -6.37 4.10 -23.56
CA THR A 230 -7.32 4.18 -22.46
C THR A 230 -7.91 2.80 -22.15
N VAL A 231 -7.86 2.41 -20.87
CA VAL A 231 -8.42 1.19 -20.31
C VAL A 231 -9.43 1.58 -19.22
N ALA A 232 -10.64 1.04 -19.30
CA ALA A 232 -11.62 1.16 -18.24
C ALA A 232 -11.42 0.04 -17.21
N VAL A 233 -11.38 0.39 -15.93
CA VAL A 233 -11.34 -0.54 -14.80
C VAL A 233 -12.69 -0.55 -14.13
N GLU A 234 -13.37 -1.66 -14.26
CA GLU A 234 -14.70 -1.88 -13.74
C GLU A 234 -14.60 -2.61 -12.40
N VAL A 235 -15.15 -2.00 -11.36
CA VAL A 235 -15.09 -2.47 -9.98
C VAL A 235 -16.51 -2.69 -9.48
N LYS A 236 -16.79 -3.92 -9.07
CA LYS A 236 -18.04 -4.30 -8.40
C LYS A 236 -17.72 -4.77 -6.98
N PRO A 237 -18.12 -4.00 -5.96
CA PRO A 237 -17.88 -4.36 -4.57
C PRO A 237 -18.64 -5.63 -4.15
N TYR A 238 -18.17 -6.23 -3.05
CA TYR A 238 -18.98 -7.21 -2.34
C TYR A 238 -20.26 -6.55 -1.78
N PRO A 239 -21.48 -7.09 -2.01
CA PRO A 239 -22.73 -6.43 -1.62
C PRO A 239 -22.89 -6.08 -0.13
N PHE A 240 -22.17 -6.79 0.75
CA PHE A 240 -22.18 -6.55 2.20
C PHE A 240 -20.87 -5.92 2.70
N ALA A 241 -20.04 -5.38 1.80
CA ALA A 241 -18.85 -4.62 2.18
C ALA A 241 -19.27 -3.40 3.02
N LYS A 242 -18.60 -3.21 4.16
CA LYS A 242 -18.89 -2.10 5.07
C LYS A 242 -18.68 -0.74 4.38
N PRO A 243 -19.33 0.32 4.84
CA PRO A 243 -19.06 1.67 4.35
C PRO A 243 -17.62 2.05 4.69
N GLY A 244 -16.91 2.68 3.76
CA GLY A 244 -15.50 2.98 3.95
C GLY A 244 -14.77 3.31 2.66
N GLN A 245 -13.46 3.49 2.77
CA GLN A 245 -12.56 3.71 1.63
C GLN A 245 -11.79 2.43 1.35
N TYR A 246 -11.76 2.02 0.09
CA TYR A 246 -11.12 0.78 -0.35
C TYR A 246 -10.13 1.09 -1.46
N PRO A 247 -8.81 1.05 -1.19
CA PRO A 247 -7.81 1.17 -2.21
C PRO A 247 -7.77 -0.08 -3.07
N ILE A 248 -7.53 0.11 -4.37
CA ILE A 248 -7.44 -0.91 -5.40
C ILE A 248 -6.12 -0.66 -6.13
N GLY A 249 -5.17 -1.56 -5.94
CA GLY A 249 -3.86 -1.49 -6.60
C GLY A 249 -3.97 -2.03 -8.01
N ILE A 250 -3.70 -1.21 -9.02
CA ILE A 250 -3.64 -1.62 -10.42
C ILE A 250 -2.18 -1.78 -10.80
N LYS A 251 -1.87 -2.92 -11.42
CA LYS A 251 -0.53 -3.22 -11.93
C LYS A 251 -0.61 -3.58 -13.40
N VAL A 252 0.22 -2.88 -14.17
CA VAL A 252 0.43 -3.11 -15.59
C VAL A 252 1.87 -3.57 -15.77
N SER A 253 2.10 -4.74 -16.36
CA SER A 253 3.46 -5.28 -16.46
C SER A 253 3.71 -6.08 -17.73
N SER A 254 4.90 -5.94 -18.29
CA SER A 254 5.50 -6.79 -19.31
C SER A 254 6.80 -7.40 -18.75
N PRO A 255 7.49 -8.28 -19.49
CA PRO A 255 8.80 -8.80 -19.06
C PRO A 255 9.86 -7.72 -18.82
N GLU A 256 9.74 -6.55 -19.43
CA GLU A 256 10.76 -5.48 -19.44
C GLU A 256 10.31 -4.20 -18.70
N ALA A 257 9.05 -4.11 -18.28
CA ALA A 257 8.51 -2.92 -17.63
C ALA A 257 7.34 -3.24 -16.67
N LYS A 258 7.21 -2.49 -15.56
CA LYS A 258 6.00 -2.46 -14.72
C LYS A 258 5.60 -1.01 -14.42
N GLY A 259 4.32 -0.76 -14.37
CA GLY A 259 3.69 0.45 -13.88
C GLY A 259 2.63 0.08 -12.86
N GLU A 260 2.46 0.92 -11.85
CA GLU A 260 1.48 0.72 -10.78
C GLU A 260 0.71 2.02 -10.58
N ALA A 261 -0.59 1.88 -10.31
CA ALA A 261 -1.50 2.98 -9.99
C ALA A 261 -2.43 2.55 -8.86
N GLU A 262 -2.84 3.49 -8.03
CA GLU A 262 -3.80 3.25 -6.95
C GLU A 262 -5.11 3.96 -7.27
N LEU A 263 -6.21 3.20 -7.20
CA LEU A 263 -7.58 3.71 -7.32
C LEU A 263 -8.28 3.55 -5.97
N THR A 264 -9.25 4.40 -5.66
CA THR A 264 -10.01 4.30 -4.40
C THR A 264 -11.50 4.32 -4.66
N VAL A 265 -12.21 3.35 -4.09
CA VAL A 265 -13.68 3.35 -4.04
C VAL A 265 -14.14 3.71 -2.63
N VAL A 266 -14.95 4.76 -2.53
CA VAL A 266 -15.57 5.22 -1.27
C VAL A 266 -17.01 4.73 -1.24
N LEU A 267 -17.24 3.65 -0.49
CA LEU A 267 -18.55 3.03 -0.34
C LEU A 267 -19.43 3.74 0.67
N LYS A 268 -20.64 4.08 0.23
CA LYS A 268 -21.73 4.56 1.05
C LYS A 268 -22.62 3.38 1.42
N GLY A 269 -22.85 3.23 2.72
CA GLY A 269 -23.69 2.18 3.26
C GLY A 269 -25.14 2.29 2.83
N ILE A 270 -25.74 1.14 2.53
CA ILE A 270 -27.15 1.02 2.21
C ILE A 270 -27.83 0.32 3.38
N GLN A 271 -28.88 0.92 3.91
CA GLN A 271 -29.72 0.30 4.93
C GLN A 271 -30.80 -0.51 4.20
N LYS A 272 -30.84 -1.83 4.43
CA LYS A 272 -31.91 -2.72 3.97
C LYS A 272 -32.20 -3.71 5.09
N LEU A 273 -33.47 -3.85 5.42
CA LEU A 273 -33.95 -4.76 6.47
C LEU A 273 -34.90 -5.76 5.83
N ASP A 274 -34.69 -7.04 6.13
CA ASP A 274 -35.57 -8.11 5.74
C ASP A 274 -36.03 -8.90 6.96
N ALA A 275 -37.19 -9.53 6.87
CA ALA A 275 -37.80 -10.22 7.98
C ALA A 275 -38.77 -11.31 7.53
N GLY A 276 -38.90 -12.36 8.33
CA GLY A 276 -39.75 -13.50 8.02
C GLY A 276 -39.75 -14.55 9.10
N THR A 277 -40.25 -15.74 8.78
CA THR A 277 -40.25 -16.92 9.67
C THR A 277 -39.31 -17.98 9.11
N ILE A 278 -38.64 -18.75 9.98
CA ILE A 278 -37.60 -19.71 9.56
C ILE A 278 -38.16 -20.81 8.65
N ASN A 279 -39.39 -21.24 8.91
CA ASN A 279 -40.09 -22.27 8.12
C ASN A 279 -40.84 -21.67 6.91
N GLY A 280 -40.78 -20.36 6.70
CA GLY A 280 -41.52 -19.66 5.64
C GLY A 280 -43.04 -19.66 5.83
N LEU A 281 -43.55 -20.21 6.93
CA LEU A 281 -44.97 -20.23 7.23
C LEU A 281 -45.35 -18.91 7.87
N LEU A 282 -46.32 -18.23 7.26
CA LEU A 282 -46.96 -17.03 7.81
C LEU A 282 -48.31 -17.38 8.44
N SER A 283 -48.34 -18.50 9.16
CA SER A 283 -49.51 -18.95 9.90
C SER A 283 -49.14 -19.49 11.29
N LEU A 284 -50.02 -19.27 12.25
CA LEU A 284 -49.87 -19.73 13.63
C LEU A 284 -51.22 -20.22 14.17
N PRO A 285 -51.37 -21.52 14.49
CA PRO A 285 -52.53 -21.97 15.25
C PRO A 285 -52.40 -21.47 16.69
N ALA A 286 -53.49 -20.93 17.24
CA ALA A 286 -53.52 -20.42 18.60
C ALA A 286 -54.82 -20.81 19.32
N VAL A 287 -54.77 -20.86 20.64
CA VAL A 287 -55.94 -21.11 21.49
C VAL A 287 -56.23 -19.88 22.33
N ARG A 288 -57.52 -19.56 22.50
CA ARG A 288 -57.98 -18.40 23.28
C ARG A 288 -57.37 -18.39 24.67
N GLY A 289 -56.82 -17.23 25.07
CA GLY A 289 -56.19 -17.04 26.38
C GLY A 289 -54.90 -17.83 26.60
N ARG A 290 -54.40 -18.56 25.60
CA ARG A 290 -53.14 -19.33 25.71
C ARG A 290 -52.06 -18.71 24.86
N GLU A 291 -50.83 -18.82 25.34
CA GLU A 291 -49.65 -18.41 24.61
C GLU A 291 -49.39 -19.37 23.45
N SER A 292 -49.00 -18.81 22.31
CA SER A 292 -48.53 -19.54 21.14
C SER A 292 -47.29 -18.83 20.62
N THR A 293 -46.23 -19.59 20.41
CA THR A 293 -44.91 -19.06 20.06
C THR A 293 -44.62 -19.22 18.57
N LEU A 294 -43.95 -18.23 18.01
CA LEU A 294 -43.48 -18.22 16.63
C LEU A 294 -42.02 -17.76 16.60
N SER A 295 -41.22 -18.40 15.76
CA SER A 295 -39.86 -17.93 15.47
C SER A 295 -39.85 -16.93 14.30
N PHE A 296 -39.60 -15.67 14.62
CA PHE A 296 -39.43 -14.57 13.67
C PHE A 296 -37.94 -14.29 13.50
N TYR A 297 -37.48 -13.99 12.28
CA TYR A 297 -36.11 -13.54 12.05
C TYR A 297 -36.10 -12.15 11.44
N ILE A 298 -35.03 -11.42 11.74
CA ILE A 298 -34.67 -10.16 11.10
C ILE A 298 -33.27 -10.32 10.54
N LYS A 299 -33.09 -9.92 9.28
CA LYS A 299 -31.81 -9.93 8.58
C LYS A 299 -31.46 -8.53 8.11
N ASN A 300 -30.22 -8.11 8.36
CA ASN A 300 -29.66 -6.96 7.67
C ASN A 300 -29.22 -7.39 6.27
N SER A 301 -30.05 -7.06 5.27
CA SER A 301 -29.77 -7.35 3.85
C SER A 301 -29.04 -6.18 3.17
N GLY A 302 -28.64 -5.17 3.94
CA GLY A 302 -27.87 -4.01 3.49
C GLY A 302 -26.39 -4.11 3.83
N SER A 303 -25.65 -3.08 3.45
CA SER A 303 -24.22 -2.95 3.71
C SER A 303 -23.88 -2.04 4.88
N ALA A 304 -24.85 -1.25 5.36
CA ALA A 304 -24.70 -0.44 6.57
C ALA A 304 -25.15 -1.23 7.80
N THR A 305 -24.45 -1.06 8.92
CA THR A 305 -24.90 -1.55 10.23
C THR A 305 -26.25 -0.92 10.58
N LEU A 306 -27.22 -1.74 10.98
CA LEU A 306 -28.51 -1.29 11.50
C LEU A 306 -28.42 -1.20 13.02
N THR A 307 -28.99 -0.15 13.60
CA THR A 307 -28.92 0.12 15.04
C THR A 307 -30.29 0.48 15.57
N ASN A 308 -30.56 0.12 16.82
CA ASN A 308 -31.83 0.40 17.52
C ASN A 308 -33.05 -0.12 16.74
N ILE A 309 -33.03 -1.39 16.38
CA ILE A 309 -34.15 -2.05 15.71
C ILE A 309 -35.28 -2.25 16.72
N GLN A 310 -36.41 -1.61 16.47
CA GLN A 310 -37.63 -1.69 17.27
C GLN A 310 -38.59 -2.70 16.67
N LEU A 311 -39.27 -3.45 17.55
CA LEU A 311 -40.24 -4.47 17.16
C LEU A 311 -41.63 -4.01 17.55
N LEU A 312 -42.54 -4.01 16.58
CA LEU A 312 -43.91 -3.55 16.73
C LEU A 312 -44.86 -4.64 16.27
N SER A 313 -46.04 -4.69 16.88
CA SER A 313 -47.11 -5.60 16.49
C SER A 313 -48.41 -4.84 16.22
N PHE A 314 -49.04 -5.13 15.09
CA PHE A 314 -50.39 -4.69 14.74
C PHE A 314 -51.34 -5.86 14.98
N LYS A 315 -52.12 -5.78 16.06
CA LYS A 315 -52.91 -6.91 16.57
C LYS A 315 -54.35 -6.48 16.86
N PRO A 316 -55.31 -7.42 16.84
CA PRO A 316 -56.68 -7.14 17.28
C PRO A 316 -56.74 -6.58 18.71
N GLU A 317 -57.86 -5.94 19.03
CA GLU A 317 -58.09 -5.37 20.35
C GLU A 317 -58.00 -6.44 21.45
N ASN A 318 -57.45 -6.08 22.61
CA ASN A 318 -57.32 -6.95 23.78
C ASN A 318 -56.40 -8.19 23.61
N TRP A 319 -55.72 -8.34 22.47
CA TRP A 319 -54.67 -9.35 22.29
C TRP A 319 -53.34 -8.88 22.87
N LYS A 320 -52.48 -9.83 23.26
CA LYS A 320 -51.10 -9.57 23.71
C LYS A 320 -50.11 -10.18 22.72
N VAL A 321 -49.08 -9.41 22.37
CA VAL A 321 -47.94 -9.86 21.57
C VAL A 321 -46.68 -9.40 22.28
N LYS A 322 -45.74 -10.30 22.51
CA LYS A 322 -44.44 -10.03 23.13
C LYS A 322 -43.32 -10.51 22.20
N PHE A 323 -42.20 -9.81 22.23
CA PHE A 323 -41.00 -10.14 21.47
C PHE A 323 -39.85 -10.41 22.44
N GLU A 324 -39.13 -11.51 22.24
CA GLU A 324 -37.95 -11.87 23.01
C GLU A 324 -36.75 -12.07 22.07
N PRO A 325 -35.77 -11.15 22.04
CA PRO A 325 -35.70 -9.88 22.78
C PRO A 325 -36.66 -8.80 22.23
N GLU A 326 -37.00 -7.79 23.05
CA GLU A 326 -37.92 -6.70 22.67
C GLU A 326 -37.32 -5.73 21.63
N ARG A 327 -35.99 -5.62 21.58
CA ARG A 327 -35.25 -4.77 20.65
C ARG A 327 -33.90 -5.38 20.29
N ILE A 328 -33.32 -4.95 19.16
CA ILE A 328 -31.96 -5.32 18.76
C ILE A 328 -31.11 -4.05 18.70
N ASP A 329 -30.08 -3.97 19.53
CA ASP A 329 -29.21 -2.78 19.59
C ASP A 329 -28.43 -2.56 18.29
N VAL A 330 -27.85 -3.63 17.75
CA VAL A 330 -26.99 -3.62 16.57
C VAL A 330 -27.21 -4.89 15.76
N LEU A 331 -27.27 -4.76 14.44
CA LEU A 331 -27.28 -5.86 13.47
C LEU A 331 -26.32 -5.54 12.32
N GLU A 332 -25.21 -6.27 12.26
CA GLU A 332 -24.14 -6.08 11.26
C GLU A 332 -24.61 -6.52 9.86
N PRO A 333 -23.95 -6.06 8.78
CA PRO A 333 -24.26 -6.49 7.42
C PRO A 333 -24.25 -8.02 7.26
N ASP A 334 -25.20 -8.56 6.51
CA ASP A 334 -25.45 -10.01 6.30
C ASP A 334 -25.80 -10.81 7.57
N GLN A 335 -25.90 -10.16 8.74
CA GLN A 335 -26.27 -10.82 9.98
C GLN A 335 -27.78 -11.06 10.06
N LEU A 336 -28.14 -12.25 10.53
CA LEU A 336 -29.51 -12.63 10.87
C LEU A 336 -29.64 -12.83 12.37
N LYS A 337 -30.75 -12.36 12.95
CA LYS A 337 -31.10 -12.59 14.35
C LYS A 337 -32.52 -13.15 14.45
N GLN A 338 -32.64 -14.21 15.24
CA GLN A 338 -33.92 -14.83 15.56
C GLN A 338 -34.51 -14.19 16.81
N ILE A 339 -35.82 -14.02 16.80
CA ILE A 339 -36.66 -13.45 17.85
C ILE A 339 -37.82 -14.40 18.08
N GLU A 340 -38.07 -14.71 19.34
CA GLU A 340 -39.27 -15.44 19.73
C GLU A 340 -40.44 -14.46 19.90
N VAL A 341 -41.55 -14.77 19.24
CA VAL A 341 -42.78 -13.96 19.30
C VAL A 341 -43.84 -14.77 20.02
N VAL A 342 -44.29 -14.26 21.17
CA VAL A 342 -45.35 -14.87 21.96
C VAL A 342 -46.66 -14.13 21.67
N ILE A 343 -47.63 -14.83 21.10
CA ILE A 343 -48.96 -14.29 20.78
C ILE A 343 -49.99 -14.93 21.70
N THR A 344 -50.79 -14.11 22.38
CA THR A 344 -51.90 -14.55 23.24
C THR A 344 -53.20 -13.93 22.71
N PRO A 345 -54.06 -14.71 22.04
CA PRO A 345 -55.40 -14.26 21.69
C PRO A 345 -56.21 -13.93 22.94
N ALA A 346 -57.10 -12.94 22.84
CA ALA A 346 -58.00 -12.60 23.92
C ALA A 346 -58.85 -13.82 24.36
N GLU A 347 -59.20 -13.90 25.64
CA GLU A 347 -59.99 -15.02 26.18
C GLU A 347 -61.38 -15.14 25.53
N ASN A 348 -61.95 -13.99 25.17
CA ASN A 348 -63.24 -13.87 24.48
C ASN A 348 -63.12 -13.80 22.94
N ALA A 349 -61.94 -14.06 22.37
CA ALA A 349 -61.78 -14.06 20.91
C ALA A 349 -62.74 -15.07 20.25
N LEU A 350 -63.25 -14.73 19.06
CA LEU A 350 -64.06 -15.66 18.27
C LEU A 350 -63.15 -16.66 17.54
N VAL A 351 -63.65 -17.87 17.31
CA VAL A 351 -62.94 -18.86 16.48
C VAL A 351 -62.92 -18.38 15.03
N GLY A 352 -61.74 -18.39 14.42
CA GLY A 352 -61.55 -17.87 13.06
C GLY A 352 -60.11 -17.47 12.78
N ASP A 353 -59.89 -16.94 11.58
CA ASP A 353 -58.60 -16.42 11.12
C ASP A 353 -58.50 -14.92 11.41
N TYR A 354 -57.38 -14.52 12.01
CA TYR A 354 -57.04 -13.13 12.27
C TYR A 354 -55.74 -12.78 11.57
N SER A 355 -55.56 -11.52 11.18
CA SER A 355 -54.28 -11.00 10.71
C SER A 355 -53.57 -10.28 11.86
N VAL A 356 -52.32 -10.66 12.11
CA VAL A 356 -51.42 -9.99 13.06
C VAL A 356 -50.19 -9.52 12.28
N GLY A 357 -49.99 -8.21 12.19
CA GLY A 357 -48.81 -7.63 11.58
C GLY A 357 -47.64 -7.64 12.56
N LEU A 358 -46.49 -8.15 12.14
CA LEU A 358 -45.22 -8.03 12.88
C LEU A 358 -44.30 -7.11 12.09
N SER A 359 -43.81 -6.04 12.72
CA SER A 359 -42.98 -5.05 12.07
C SER A 359 -41.65 -4.85 12.78
N ALA A 360 -40.60 -4.70 12.00
CA ALA A 360 -39.27 -4.37 12.44
C ALA A 360 -38.85 -3.04 11.81
N GLU A 361 -38.44 -2.08 12.65
CA GLU A 361 -38.12 -0.71 12.23
C GLU A 361 -36.73 -0.31 12.70
N SER A 362 -35.95 0.34 11.82
CA SER A 362 -34.61 0.84 12.11
C SER A 362 -34.37 2.15 11.37
N GLY A 363 -34.47 3.28 12.07
CA GLY A 363 -34.22 4.59 11.49
C GLY A 363 -35.21 4.93 10.36
N ARG A 364 -34.76 4.80 9.11
CA ARG A 364 -35.58 5.10 7.90
C ARG A 364 -36.05 3.85 7.14
N VAL A 365 -35.69 2.65 7.61
CA VAL A 365 -36.11 1.40 6.98
C VAL A 365 -37.02 0.61 7.90
N SER A 366 -38.06 0.01 7.34
CA SER A 366 -38.98 -0.86 8.06
C SER A 366 -39.39 -2.04 7.19
N LYS A 367 -39.75 -3.15 7.84
CA LYS A 367 -40.30 -4.34 7.19
C LYS A 367 -41.43 -4.87 8.04
N THR A 368 -42.60 -5.02 7.44
CA THR A 368 -43.78 -5.62 8.07
C THR A 368 -44.12 -6.93 7.37
N ILE A 369 -44.40 -7.97 8.15
CA ILE A 369 -44.98 -9.22 7.69
C ILE A 369 -46.38 -9.38 8.27
N GLU A 370 -47.30 -9.95 7.50
CA GLU A 370 -48.65 -10.28 7.97
C GLU A 370 -48.73 -11.76 8.31
N LEU A 371 -49.03 -12.07 9.57
CA LEU A 371 -49.18 -13.41 10.10
C LEU A 371 -50.67 -13.76 10.20
N ARG A 372 -51.07 -14.89 9.62
CA ARG A 372 -52.41 -15.45 9.85
C ARG A 372 -52.43 -16.22 11.16
N VAL A 373 -53.21 -15.76 12.14
CA VAL A 373 -53.41 -16.46 13.39
C VAL A 373 -54.77 -17.13 13.40
N THR A 374 -54.80 -18.47 13.39
CA THR A 374 -56.04 -19.26 13.41
C THR A 374 -56.40 -19.59 14.86
N VAL A 375 -57.42 -18.94 15.38
CA VAL A 375 -57.90 -19.13 16.76
C VAL A 375 -58.83 -20.33 16.81
N GLN A 376 -58.44 -21.35 17.58
CA GLN A 376 -59.17 -22.60 17.76
C GLN A 376 -59.87 -22.68 19.12
N ALA A 377 -60.95 -23.45 19.18
CA ALA A 377 -61.61 -23.80 20.43
C ALA A 377 -60.73 -24.74 21.26
N SER A 378 -60.80 -24.61 22.59
CA SER A 378 -60.09 -25.55 23.47
C SER A 378 -60.77 -26.92 23.46
N THR A 379 -60.03 -27.95 23.04
CA THR A 379 -60.51 -29.35 23.01
C THR A 379 -60.68 -29.95 24.42
N ILE A 380 -60.19 -29.27 25.46
CA ILE A 380 -60.27 -29.76 26.86
C ILE A 380 -61.72 -29.93 27.30
N TRP A 381 -62.60 -29.00 26.94
CA TRP A 381 -64.02 -29.10 27.27
C TRP A 381 -64.72 -30.28 26.58
N GLY A 382 -64.25 -30.67 25.40
CA GLY A 382 -64.72 -31.88 24.73
C GLY A 382 -64.40 -33.12 25.55
N TRP A 383 -63.17 -33.24 26.06
CA TRP A 383 -62.76 -34.35 26.92
C TRP A 383 -63.45 -34.36 28.29
N VAL A 384 -63.65 -33.19 28.89
CA VAL A 384 -64.44 -33.07 30.14
C VAL A 384 -65.87 -33.55 29.90
N GLY A 385 -66.50 -33.14 28.79
CA GLY A 385 -67.82 -33.61 28.41
C GLY A 385 -67.90 -35.12 28.24
N ILE A 386 -66.93 -35.72 27.53
CA ILE A 386 -66.84 -37.18 27.37
C ILE A 386 -66.67 -37.88 28.72
N GLY A 387 -65.80 -37.35 29.60
CA GLY A 387 -65.60 -37.89 30.94
C GLY A 387 -66.87 -37.89 31.78
N ILE A 388 -67.66 -36.80 31.72
CA ILE A 388 -68.97 -36.71 32.39
C ILE A 388 -69.93 -37.76 31.82
N ILE A 389 -69.99 -37.92 30.50
CA ILE A 389 -70.86 -38.93 29.86
C ILE A 389 -70.50 -40.33 30.33
N ILE A 390 -69.21 -40.69 30.33
CA ILE A 390 -68.73 -42.00 30.81
C ILE A 390 -69.08 -42.21 32.29
N LEU A 391 -68.90 -41.19 33.13
CA LEU A 391 -69.24 -41.24 34.55
C LEU A 391 -70.74 -41.48 34.76
N VAL A 392 -71.60 -40.79 34.00
CA VAL A 392 -73.06 -40.98 34.03
C VAL A 392 -73.45 -42.39 33.57
N LEU A 393 -72.86 -42.88 32.48
CA LEU A 393 -73.12 -44.23 31.97
C LEU A 393 -72.71 -45.30 33.00
N PHE A 394 -71.53 -45.16 33.62
CA PHE A 394 -71.07 -46.07 34.66
C PHE A 394 -71.98 -46.04 35.89
N GLY A 395 -72.42 -44.84 36.31
CA GLY A 395 -73.39 -44.68 37.41
C GLY A 395 -74.71 -45.38 37.13
N LEU A 396 -75.25 -45.26 35.92
CA LEU A 396 -76.47 -45.96 35.50
C LEU A 396 -76.27 -47.49 35.52
N VAL A 397 -75.18 -48.01 34.97
CA VAL A 397 -74.88 -49.45 34.99
C VAL A 397 -74.76 -49.97 36.42
N ALA A 398 -74.03 -49.26 37.29
CA ALA A 398 -73.88 -49.63 38.70
C ALA A 398 -75.24 -49.66 39.44
N LEU A 399 -76.12 -48.70 39.14
CA LEU A 399 -77.46 -48.64 39.71
C LEU A 399 -78.33 -49.81 39.24
N PHE A 400 -78.29 -50.16 37.95
CA PHE A 400 -78.98 -51.34 37.41
C PHE A 400 -78.44 -52.66 38.00
N VAL A 401 -77.13 -52.83 38.14
CA VAL A 401 -76.54 -54.04 38.76
C VAL A 401 -76.91 -54.15 40.25
N ARG A 402 -77.00 -53.02 40.97
CA ARG A 402 -77.31 -53.01 42.40
C ARG A 402 -78.81 -53.17 42.70
N LEU A 403 -79.69 -52.61 41.87
CA LEU A 403 -81.14 -52.63 42.08
C LEU A 403 -81.89 -53.70 41.27
N GLY A 404 -81.32 -54.18 40.16
CA GLY A 404 -81.89 -55.26 39.33
C GLY A 404 -81.64 -56.67 39.89
N ARG A 405 -81.01 -56.80 41.06
CA ARG A 405 -80.84 -58.06 41.80
C ARG A 405 -81.91 -58.19 42.89
N ARG A 406 -83.17 -58.06 42.51
CA ARG A 406 -84.37 -58.42 43.29
C ARG A 406 -85.41 -59.03 42.38
#